data_AF-X1DP23-F1
#
_entry.id   AF-X1DP23-F1
#
_cell.length_a   1.000
_cell.length_b   1.000
_cell.length_c   1.000
_cell.angle_alpha   90.00
_cell.angle_beta   90.00
_cell.angle_gamma   90.00
#
_symmetry.space_group_name_H-M   'P 1'
#
loop_
_entity.id
_entity.type
_entity.pdbx_description
1 polymer ?
#
loop_
_entity_poly.entity_id
_entity_poly.type
_entity_poly.pdbx_seq_one_letter_code
_entity_poly.pdbx_strand_id
1 'polypeptide(L)'
;MKLSILWVIVMFNMLFADVLTLYIPENLEEIITRSTPIQITEGLMLVMAIIIEIPILMIFLSRVLKHKANRWTNIIASVITIVFVVGGGSLTLHYIFFATIEVVCLSLIVWYAWKWSKHESVKVTP
;
A
#
# COMPACT_ATOMS: atom_id res chain seq x y z
N MET A 1 6.48 -14.10 -8.82
CA MET A 1 6.82 -14.20 -7.39
C MET A 1 7.27 -12.86 -6.80
N LYS A 2 8.19 -12.12 -7.45
CA LYS A 2 8.72 -10.84 -6.93
C LYS A 2 7.66 -9.82 -6.50
N LEU A 3 6.56 -9.67 -7.25
CA LEU A 3 5.49 -8.72 -6.95
C LEU A 3 4.73 -9.05 -5.65
N SER A 4 4.34 -10.31 -5.46
CA SER A 4 3.60 -10.76 -4.27
C SER A 4 4.42 -10.55 -2.98
N ILE A 5 5.73 -10.79 -3.04
CA ILE A 5 6.63 -10.54 -1.89
C ILE A 5 6.71 -9.03 -1.57
N LEU A 6 6.79 -8.16 -2.59
CA LEU A 6 6.79 -6.72 -2.36
C LEU A 6 5.48 -6.25 -1.72
N TRP A 7 4.32 -6.80 -2.12
CA TRP A 7 3.04 -6.50 -1.47
C TRP A 7 2.98 -6.98 -0.02
N VAL A 8 3.59 -8.12 0.31
CA VAL A 8 3.74 -8.56 1.71
C VAL A 8 4.56 -7.56 2.52
N ILE A 9 5.69 -7.08 1.97
CA ILE A 9 6.53 -6.08 2.63
C ILE A 9 5.73 -4.79 2.87
N VAL A 10 5.01 -4.29 1.86
CA VAL A 10 4.15 -3.11 1.98
C VAL A 10 3.11 -3.31 3.08
N MET A 11 2.38 -4.44 3.07
CA MET A 11 1.37 -4.75 4.10
C MET A 11 1.91 -4.72 5.52
N PHE A 12 3.07 -5.33 5.75
CA PHE A 12 3.68 -5.33 7.08
C PHE A 12 4.19 -3.96 7.50
N ASN A 13 4.76 -3.18 6.57
CA ASN A 13 5.20 -1.81 6.89
C ASN A 13 4.00 -0.95 7.30
N MET A 14 2.90 -1.01 6.54
CA MET A 14 1.68 -0.24 6.86
C MET A 14 1.13 -0.66 8.22
N LEU A 15 1.05 -1.97 8.49
CA LEU A 15 0.58 -2.48 9.78
C LEU A 15 1.44 -1.96 10.94
N PHE A 16 2.77 -2.00 10.82
CA PHE A 16 3.65 -1.50 11.89
C PHE A 16 3.65 0.01 12.01
N ALA A 17 3.51 0.75 10.90
CA ALA A 17 3.36 2.20 10.92
C ALA A 17 2.12 2.61 11.72
N ASP A 18 0.98 1.96 11.48
CA ASP A 18 -0.27 2.20 12.20
C ASP A 18 -0.15 1.80 13.67
N VAL A 19 0.37 0.59 13.96
CA VAL A 19 0.55 0.11 15.33
C VAL A 19 1.43 1.06 16.14
N LEU A 20 2.56 1.51 15.61
CA LEU A 20 3.43 2.47 16.30
C LEU A 20 2.77 3.84 16.48
N THR A 21 1.95 4.25 15.54
CA THR A 21 1.19 5.52 15.63
C THR A 21 0.18 5.48 16.78
N LEU A 22 -0.37 4.31 17.12
CA LEU A 22 -1.24 4.14 18.28
C LEU A 22 -0.50 4.29 19.62
N TYR A 23 0.82 4.13 19.66
CA TYR A 23 1.61 4.30 20.90
C TYR A 23 2.06 5.74 21.14
N ILE A 24 1.73 6.67 20.23
CA ILE A 24 2.02 8.10 20.42
C ILE A 24 1.12 8.63 21.55
N PRO A 25 1.69 9.21 22.63
CA PRO A 25 0.93 9.67 23.78
C PRO A 25 -0.23 10.61 23.42
N GLU A 26 0.00 11.54 22.49
CA GLU A 26 -1.01 12.50 22.03
C GLU A 26 -2.24 11.78 21.44
N ASN A 27 -2.02 10.76 20.60
CA ASN A 27 -3.11 9.97 20.01
C ASN A 27 -3.87 9.17 21.06
N LEU A 28 -3.17 8.63 22.06
CA LEU A 28 -3.79 7.88 23.15
C LEU A 28 -4.68 8.78 24.02
N GLU A 29 -4.21 9.98 24.35
CA GLU A 29 -5.00 10.96 25.11
C GLU A 29 -6.26 11.39 24.35
N GLU A 30 -6.17 11.66 23.05
CA GLU A 30 -7.32 12.00 22.22
C GLU A 30 -8.38 10.87 22.20
N ILE A 31 -7.94 9.62 22.10
CA ILE A 31 -8.81 8.45 22.14
C ILE A 31 -9.49 8.31 23.52
N ILE A 32 -8.74 8.43 24.61
CA ILE A 32 -9.25 8.29 25.99
C ILE A 32 -10.25 9.40 26.31
N THR A 33 -9.94 10.63 25.92
CA THR A 33 -10.75 11.81 26.21
C THR A 33 -11.88 12.03 25.19
N ARG A 34 -11.92 11.23 24.12
CA ARG A 34 -12.85 11.37 22.98
C ARG A 34 -12.80 12.76 22.35
N SER A 35 -11.62 13.38 22.34
CA SER A 35 -11.40 14.75 21.87
C SER A 35 -10.71 14.80 20.50
N THR A 36 -10.81 13.72 19.72
CA THR A 36 -10.20 13.65 18.38
C THR A 36 -10.69 14.82 17.52
N PRO A 37 -9.80 15.62 16.92
CA PRO A 37 -10.18 16.78 16.11
C PRO A 37 -10.98 16.41 14.85
N ILE A 38 -10.87 15.15 14.43
CA ILE A 38 -11.63 14.57 13.31
C ILE A 38 -12.67 13.61 13.89
N GLN A 39 -13.92 13.72 13.44
CA GLN A 39 -14.95 12.74 13.80
C GLN A 39 -14.65 11.41 13.10
N ILE A 40 -14.27 10.40 13.87
CA ILE A 40 -14.16 9.03 13.40
C ILE A 40 -15.58 8.51 13.16
N THR A 41 -16.03 8.58 11.90
CA THR A 41 -17.33 8.05 11.48
C THR A 41 -17.19 6.61 10.99
N GLU A 42 -18.25 5.82 11.09
CA GLU A 42 -18.29 4.45 10.54
C GLU A 42 -17.95 4.42 9.04
N GLY A 43 -18.42 5.42 8.30
CA GLY A 43 -18.12 5.57 6.87
C GLY A 43 -16.63 5.79 6.59
N LEU A 44 -15.95 6.62 7.39
CA LEU A 44 -14.51 6.83 7.26
C LEU A 44 -13.74 5.53 7.53
N MET A 45 -14.09 4.80 8.59
CA MET A 45 -13.45 3.52 8.91
C MET A 45 -13.64 2.50 7.79
N LEU A 46 -14.82 2.42 7.19
CA LEU A 46 -15.08 1.54 6.06
C LEU A 46 -14.21 1.89 4.85
N VAL A 47 -14.06 3.18 4.53
CA VAL A 47 -13.20 3.63 3.43
C VAL A 47 -11.74 3.23 3.68
N MET A 48 -11.22 3.42 4.90
CA MET A 48 -9.86 3.01 5.24
C MET A 48 -9.67 1.50 5.13
N ALA A 49 -10.65 0.72 5.60
CA ALA A 49 -10.62 -0.75 5.50
C ALA A 49 -10.57 -1.21 4.02
N ILE A 50 -11.37 -0.60 3.15
CA ILE A 50 -11.37 -0.90 1.71
C ILE A 50 -10.01 -0.59 1.08
N ILE A 51 -9.37 0.50 1.48
CA ILE A 51 -8.03 0.87 0.95
C ILE A 51 -6.97 -0.13 1.41
N ILE A 52 -6.99 -0.56 2.68
CA ILE A 52 -6.07 -1.57 3.22
C ILE A 52 -6.30 -2.94 2.57
N GLU A 53 -7.51 -3.24 2.12
CA GLU A 53 -7.81 -4.49 1.41
C GLU A 53 -7.06 -4.60 0.07
N ILE A 54 -6.71 -3.46 -0.56
CA ILE A 54 -5.97 -3.44 -1.83
C ILE A 54 -4.63 -4.19 -1.70
N PRO A 55 -3.69 -3.79 -0.82
CA PRO A 55 -2.42 -4.50 -0.67
C PRO A 55 -2.59 -5.97 -0.22
N ILE A 56 -3.62 -6.29 0.58
CA ILE A 56 -3.95 -7.69 0.96
C ILE A 56 -4.29 -8.53 -0.27
N LEU A 57 -5.27 -8.08 -1.06
CA LEU A 57 -5.71 -8.78 -2.26
C LEU A 57 -4.58 -8.92 -3.28
N MET A 58 -3.73 -7.89 -3.39
CA MET A 58 -2.62 -7.89 -4.32
C MET A 58 -1.53 -8.92 -4.03
N ILE A 59 -1.39 -9.38 -2.78
CA ILE A 59 -0.52 -10.52 -2.44
C ILE A 59 -0.95 -11.75 -3.23
N PHE A 60 -2.25 -12.04 -3.29
CA PHE A 60 -2.83 -13.18 -3.99
C PHE A 60 -2.99 -12.94 -5.48
N LEU A 61 -3.58 -11.81 -5.87
CA LEU A 61 -3.88 -11.47 -7.27
C LEU A 61 -2.60 -11.40 -8.12
N SER A 62 -1.48 -10.98 -7.55
CA SER A 62 -0.17 -10.98 -8.22
C SER A 62 0.32 -12.38 -8.64
N ARG A 63 -0.30 -13.44 -8.13
CA ARG A 63 0.02 -14.84 -8.42
C ARG A 63 -0.97 -15.49 -9.38
N VAL A 64 -2.22 -15.05 -9.38
CA VAL A 64 -3.33 -15.70 -10.09
C VAL A 64 -3.67 -15.01 -11.41
N LEU A 65 -3.50 -13.69 -11.49
CA LEU A 65 -3.87 -12.93 -12.68
C LEU A 65 -2.99 -13.28 -13.89
N LYS A 66 -3.64 -13.35 -15.07
CA LYS A 66 -2.96 -13.44 -16.36
C LYS A 66 -2.14 -12.17 -16.59
N HIS A 67 -1.02 -12.32 -17.31
CA HIS A 67 0.02 -11.31 -17.42
C HIS A 67 -0.45 -9.88 -17.75
N LYS A 68 -1.31 -9.71 -18.78
CA LYS A 68 -1.85 -8.38 -19.14
C LYS A 68 -2.68 -7.73 -18.02
N ALA A 69 -3.55 -8.50 -17.37
CA ALA A 69 -4.37 -7.99 -16.26
C ALA A 69 -3.48 -7.70 -15.05
N ASN A 70 -2.57 -8.63 -14.72
CA ASN A 70 -1.65 -8.50 -13.59
C ASN A 70 -0.83 -7.21 -13.66
N ARG A 71 -0.39 -6.81 -14.86
CA ARG A 71 0.36 -5.58 -15.08
C ARG A 71 -0.45 -4.35 -14.69
N TRP A 72 -1.64 -4.17 -15.28
CA TRP A 72 -2.45 -2.99 -15.03
C TRP A 72 -2.96 -2.94 -13.59
N THR A 73 -3.38 -4.07 -13.04
CA THR A 73 -3.83 -4.14 -11.64
C THR A 73 -2.72 -3.77 -10.67
N ASN A 74 -1.48 -4.26 -10.86
CA ASN A 74 -0.35 -3.87 -10.01
C ASN A 74 -0.03 -2.37 -10.10
N ILE A 75 -0.01 -1.80 -11.31
CA ILE A 75 0.30 -0.38 -11.48
C ILE A 75 -0.76 0.49 -10.81
N ILE A 76 -2.05 0.21 -11.08
CA ILE A 76 -3.16 0.99 -10.54
C ILE A 76 -3.20 0.86 -9.01
N ALA A 77 -3.11 -0.36 -8.48
CA ALA A 77 -3.09 -0.60 -7.06
C ALA A 77 -1.92 0.14 -6.39
N SER A 78 -0.71 0.06 -6.96
CA SER A 78 0.44 0.74 -6.38
C SER A 78 0.30 2.26 -6.37
N VAL A 79 -0.27 2.86 -7.42
CA VAL A 79 -0.52 4.32 -7.44
C VAL A 79 -1.52 4.71 -6.36
N ILE A 80 -2.62 3.97 -6.23
CA ILE A 80 -3.63 4.22 -5.19
C ILE A 80 -2.98 4.13 -3.80
N THR A 81 -2.20 3.08 -3.54
CA THR A 81 -1.52 2.91 -2.26
C THR A 81 -0.48 4.01 -2.00
N ILE A 82 0.28 4.47 -3.00
CA ILE A 82 1.23 5.59 -2.83
C ILE A 82 0.47 6.87 -2.44
N VAL A 83 -0.62 7.19 -3.13
CA VAL A 83 -1.43 8.38 -2.81
C VAL A 83 -1.98 8.29 -1.39
N PHE A 84 -2.41 7.10 -0.97
CA PHE A 84 -2.89 6.85 0.38
C PHE A 84 -1.80 7.03 1.44
N VAL A 85 -0.63 6.40 1.26
CA VAL A 85 0.49 6.48 2.22
C VAL A 85 1.02 7.91 2.37
N VAL A 86 1.15 8.63 1.25
CA VAL A 86 1.65 10.01 1.26
C VAL A 86 0.59 10.99 1.74
N GLY A 87 -0.69 10.76 1.41
CA GLY A 87 -1.80 11.67 1.74
C GLY A 87 -2.40 11.46 3.13
N GLY A 88 -2.36 10.24 3.66
CA GLY A 88 -2.87 9.89 4.99
C GLY A 88 -1.82 9.93 6.10
N GLY A 89 -0.59 10.29 5.76
CA GLY A 89 0.56 10.11 6.64
C GLY A 89 0.78 11.18 7.69
N SER A 90 1.34 10.75 8.83
CA SER A 90 1.87 11.64 9.86
C SER A 90 3.29 12.09 9.55
N LEU A 91 3.68 13.29 9.99
CA LEU A 91 5.04 13.81 9.88
C LEU A 91 5.99 13.29 10.97
N THR A 92 5.57 12.28 11.74
CA THR A 92 6.40 11.64 12.76
C THR A 92 7.50 10.80 12.12
N LEU A 93 8.67 10.76 12.76
CA LEU A 93 9.88 10.15 12.19
C LEU A 93 9.69 8.66 11.83
N HIS A 94 9.02 7.87 12.67
CA HIS A 94 8.75 6.47 12.37
C HIS A 94 7.85 6.33 11.14
N TYR A 95 6.80 7.15 11.05
CA TYR A 95 5.85 7.11 9.94
C TYR A 95 6.55 7.46 8.63
N ILE A 96 7.36 8.52 8.60
CA ILE A 96 8.16 8.90 7.43
C ILE A 96 9.09 7.76 6.99
N PHE A 97 9.71 7.06 7.95
CA PHE A 97 10.58 5.92 7.64
C PHE A 97 9.81 4.77 6.97
N PHE A 98 8.67 4.35 7.54
CA PHE A 98 7.82 3.31 6.96
C PHE A 98 7.28 3.74 5.59
N ALA A 99 6.72 4.95 5.48
CA ALA A 99 6.21 5.51 4.23
C ALA A 99 7.28 5.55 3.13
N THR A 100 8.53 5.87 3.47
CA THR A 100 9.64 5.87 2.51
C THR A 100 9.88 4.46 1.96
N ILE A 101 9.93 3.44 2.82
CA ILE A 101 10.14 2.05 2.42
C ILE A 101 8.95 1.55 1.57
N GLU A 102 7.73 1.90 1.95
CA GLU A 102 6.51 1.57 1.21
C GLU A 102 6.55 2.17 -0.19
N VAL A 103 6.84 3.47 -0.32
CA VAL A 103 6.92 4.15 -1.61
C VAL A 103 8.02 3.54 -2.50
N VAL A 104 9.16 3.16 -1.93
CA VAL A 104 10.21 2.45 -2.66
C VAL A 104 9.72 1.09 -3.16
N CYS A 105 9.07 0.30 -2.30
CA CYS A 105 8.52 -1.01 -2.68
C CYS A 105 7.43 -0.91 -3.75
N LEU A 106 6.53 0.07 -3.63
CA LEU A 106 5.46 0.33 -4.60
C LEU A 106 6.04 0.82 -5.94
N SER A 107 7.08 1.65 -5.92
CA SER A 107 7.81 2.05 -7.13
C SER A 107 8.48 0.86 -7.81
N LEU A 108 9.05 -0.06 -7.04
CA LEU A 108 9.60 -1.32 -7.56
C LEU A 108 8.50 -2.21 -8.17
N ILE A 109 7.31 -2.29 -7.55
CA ILE A 109 6.17 -3.03 -8.11
C ILE A 109 5.80 -2.46 -9.49
N VAL A 110 5.64 -1.14 -9.61
CA VAL A 110 5.36 -0.46 -10.88
C VAL A 110 6.45 -0.76 -11.91
N TRP A 111 7.73 -0.64 -11.52
CA TRP A 111 8.85 -0.90 -12.41
C TRP A 111 8.90 -2.35 -12.88
N TYR A 112 8.70 -3.32 -12.00
CA TYR A 112 8.67 -4.74 -12.36
C TYR A 112 7.47 -5.07 -13.26
N ALA A 113 6.29 -4.53 -12.95
CA ALA A 113 5.09 -4.68 -13.77
C ALA A 113 5.30 -4.12 -15.19
N TRP A 114 6.05 -3.02 -15.33
CA TRP A 114 6.38 -2.43 -16.62
C TRP A 114 7.46 -3.20 -17.38
N LYS A 115 8.58 -3.55 -16.72
CA LYS A 115 9.73 -4.19 -17.36
C LYS A 115 9.43 -5.61 -17.85
N TRP A 116 8.58 -6.35 -17.15
CA TRP A 116 8.18 -7.70 -17.56
C TRP A 116 7.42 -7.72 -18.91
N SER A 117 6.87 -6.58 -19.35
CA SER A 117 6.22 -6.45 -20.66
C SER A 117 7.19 -6.43 -21.85
N LYS A 118 8.46 -6.04 -21.68
CA LYS A 118 9.41 -5.91 -22.81
C LYS A 118 9.94 -7.26 -23.32
N HIS A 119 9.82 -8.33 -22.53
CA HIS A 119 10.32 -9.65 -22.92
C HIS A 119 9.36 -10.43 -23.85
N GLU A 120 8.11 -9.99 -24.01
CA GLU A 120 7.13 -10.65 -24.87
C GLU A 120 6.91 -9.96 -26.22
N SER A 121 7.23 -8.67 -26.35
CA SER A 121 7.14 -7.96 -27.63
C SER A 121 8.20 -8.38 -28.66
N VAL A 122 9.13 -9.26 -28.30
CA VAL A 122 10.18 -9.80 -29.19
C VAL A 122 9.85 -11.23 -29.67
N LYS A 123 8.68 -11.78 -29.33
CA LYS A 123 8.23 -13.10 -29.82
C LYS A 123 6.91 -13.01 -30.59
N VAL A 124 6.90 -12.28 -31.71
CA VAL A 124 5.91 -12.39 -32.80
C VAL A 124 6.66 -11.99 -34.08
N THR A 125 6.91 -12.79 -35.12
CA THR A 125 6.73 -14.20 -35.54
C THR A 125 7.58 -14.37 -36.83
N PRO A 126 7.41 -15.45 -37.61
CA PRO A 126 8.39 -16.47 -38.00
C PRO A 126 9.45 -16.06 -39.04
#